data_AF-A0A373NV52-F1
#
_entry.id   AF-A0A373NV52-F1
#
_cell.length_a   1.000
_cell.length_b   1.000
_cell.length_c   1.000
_cell.angle_alpha   90.00
_cell.angle_beta   90.00
_cell.angle_gamma   90.00
#
_symmetry.space_group_name_H-M   'P 1'
#
loop_
_entity.id
_entity.type
_entity.pdbx_description
1 polymer ?
#
loop_
_entity_poly.entity_id
_entity_poly.type
_entity_poly.pdbx_seq_one_letter_code
_entity_poly.pdbx_strand_id
1 'polypeptide(L)'
;MKLKTVTRAAGRMLNKNASKILLGFGIAGAFMAVGFAVEATPKAMILLENKKKELGVEKLDVKTIVKTAGPVYIPTAVSLGISTVCAVGALKVENKQNAALAAACTLSETALRTYQDKVLETIGPVKEQQIREAVTLDKMAKTPEPAVIPHAKGINLDASEAYGKTIKCWESLSGRPFWSTQNAIEKAINGANKQLLSDSCLTENDLFDYLGIEHNHNGDLLGWDTDTTLGIETFYSSKLDDDGMPCLVLDYRTPPKWLGY
;
A
#
# COMPACT_ATOMS: atom_id res chain seq x y z
N MET A 1 38.78 -27.71 -10.05
CA MET A 1 37.78 -28.27 -11.00
C MET A 1 36.31 -28.10 -10.57
N LYS A 2 35.96 -27.45 -9.44
CA LYS A 2 34.57 -27.30 -8.95
C LYS A 2 33.86 -26.00 -9.36
N LEU A 3 34.60 -24.90 -9.53
CA LEU A 3 34.00 -23.58 -9.84
C LEU A 3 33.40 -23.52 -11.25
N LYS A 4 34.11 -24.07 -12.24
CA LYS A 4 33.67 -24.10 -13.66
C LYS A 4 32.41 -24.97 -13.86
N THR A 5 32.22 -25.98 -13.02
CA THR A 5 31.05 -26.88 -13.05
C THR A 5 29.85 -26.23 -12.36
N VAL A 6 30.06 -25.50 -11.26
CA VAL A 6 29.03 -24.68 -10.61
C VAL A 6 28.59 -23.54 -11.52
N THR A 7 29.50 -22.83 -12.20
CA THR A 7 29.15 -21.77 -13.16
C THR A 7 28.45 -22.32 -14.41
N ARG A 8 28.82 -23.51 -14.90
CA ARG A 8 28.14 -24.17 -16.03
C ARG A 8 26.79 -24.79 -15.67
N ALA A 9 26.62 -25.25 -14.43
CA ALA A 9 25.35 -25.72 -13.89
C ALA A 9 24.41 -24.55 -13.59
N ALA A 10 24.92 -23.48 -12.96
CA ALA A 10 24.22 -22.22 -12.79
C ALA A 10 23.78 -21.65 -14.15
N GLY A 11 24.68 -21.62 -15.15
CA GLY A 11 24.36 -21.15 -16.51
C GLY A 11 23.31 -21.99 -17.25
N ARG A 12 23.20 -23.30 -16.98
CA ARG A 12 22.14 -24.16 -17.53
C ARG A 12 20.81 -24.04 -16.79
N MET A 13 20.85 -23.83 -15.48
CA MET A 13 19.67 -23.64 -14.63
C MET A 13 19.03 -22.26 -14.83
N LEU A 14 19.85 -21.23 -15.08
CA LEU A 14 19.44 -19.92 -15.56
C LEU A 14 18.75 -19.96 -16.94
N ASN A 15 18.93 -21.00 -17.76
CA ASN A 15 18.40 -20.94 -19.13
C ASN A 15 17.00 -21.54 -19.31
N LYS A 16 16.48 -22.27 -18.30
CA LYS A 16 15.14 -22.89 -18.38
C LYS A 16 14.16 -22.41 -17.30
N ASN A 17 14.66 -22.02 -16.12
CA ASN A 17 13.83 -21.55 -15.00
C ASN A 17 14.43 -20.30 -14.32
N ALA A 18 15.27 -19.50 -15.01
CA ALA A 18 15.90 -18.31 -14.42
C ALA A 18 14.90 -17.39 -13.75
N SER A 19 13.80 -17.07 -14.43
CA SER A 19 12.82 -16.12 -13.91
C SER A 19 12.27 -16.56 -12.56
N LYS A 20 11.85 -17.83 -12.44
CA LYS A 20 11.33 -18.37 -11.18
C LYS A 20 12.36 -18.33 -10.04
N ILE A 21 13.63 -18.57 -10.35
CA ILE A 21 14.72 -18.53 -9.37
C ILE A 21 15.05 -17.08 -8.97
N LEU A 22 15.13 -16.17 -9.94
CA LEU A 22 15.34 -14.74 -9.74
C LEU A 22 14.20 -14.11 -8.95
N LEU A 23 12.96 -14.49 -9.24
CA LEU A 23 11.77 -14.07 -8.51
C LEU A 23 11.83 -14.59 -7.06
N GLY A 24 12.20 -15.85 -6.85
CA GLY A 24 12.43 -16.41 -5.52
C GLY A 24 13.48 -15.65 -4.71
N PHE A 25 14.62 -15.29 -5.33
CA PHE A 25 15.64 -14.45 -4.68
C PHE A 25 15.15 -13.02 -4.44
N GLY A 26 14.37 -12.46 -5.36
CA GLY A 26 13.73 -11.15 -5.21
C GLY A 26 12.85 -11.13 -3.97
N ILE A 27 11.95 -12.11 -3.87
CA ILE A 27 11.01 -12.22 -2.75
C ILE A 27 11.74 -12.48 -1.43
N ALA A 28 12.67 -13.44 -1.38
CA ALA A 28 13.44 -13.72 -0.17
C ALA A 28 14.27 -12.51 0.29
N GLY A 29 14.88 -11.77 -0.65
CA GLY A 29 15.62 -10.55 -0.35
C GLY A 29 14.73 -9.43 0.19
N ALA A 30 13.46 -9.36 -0.25
CA ALA A 30 12.48 -8.43 0.30
C ALA A 30 12.11 -8.77 1.74
N PHE A 31 11.86 -10.06 2.05
CA PHE A 31 11.59 -10.51 3.43
C PHE A 31 12.78 -10.24 4.37
N MET A 32 14.02 -10.45 3.92
CA MET A 32 15.20 -10.10 4.71
C MET A 32 15.33 -8.58 4.93
N ALA A 33 15.02 -7.77 3.92
CA ALA A 33 15.03 -6.32 4.05
C ALA A 33 14.01 -5.84 5.11
N VAL A 34 12.82 -6.46 5.15
CA VAL A 34 11.80 -6.20 6.18
C VAL A 34 12.35 -6.53 7.57
N GLY A 35 12.94 -7.71 7.77
CA GLY A 35 13.55 -8.09 9.05
C GLY A 35 14.60 -7.08 9.52
N PHE A 36 15.50 -6.67 8.63
CA PHE A 36 16.49 -5.64 8.95
C PHE A 36 15.86 -4.28 9.26
N ALA A 37 14.81 -3.87 8.55
CA ALA A 37 14.13 -2.61 8.79
C ALA A 37 13.45 -2.57 10.17
N VAL A 38 12.80 -3.67 10.56
CA VAL A 38 12.12 -3.81 11.86
C VAL A 38 13.13 -3.71 13.00
N GLU A 39 14.32 -4.31 12.86
CA GLU A 39 15.37 -4.20 13.87
C GLU A 39 16.09 -2.84 13.85
N ALA A 40 16.27 -2.25 12.68
CA ALA A 40 16.96 -0.97 12.49
C ALA A 40 16.15 0.21 13.04
N THR A 41 14.83 0.19 12.91
CA THR A 41 13.95 1.30 13.27
C THR A 41 14.02 1.70 14.75
N PRO A 42 13.92 0.79 15.74
CA PRO A 42 14.07 1.17 17.14
C PRO A 42 15.48 1.68 17.45
N LYS A 43 16.53 1.09 16.87
CA LYS A 43 17.91 1.55 17.02
C LYS A 43 18.10 2.97 16.47
N ALA A 44 17.54 3.25 15.30
CA ALA A 44 17.56 4.56 14.68
C ALA A 44 16.80 5.61 15.52
N MET A 45 15.64 5.26 16.06
CA MET A 45 14.88 6.16 16.95
C MET A 45 15.68 6.53 18.21
N ILE A 46 16.31 5.55 18.87
CA ILE A 46 17.14 5.79 20.06
C ILE A 46 18.33 6.71 19.71
N LEU A 47 19.01 6.44 18.60
CA LEU A 47 20.15 7.26 18.17
C LEU A 47 19.74 8.70 17.85
N LEU A 48 18.60 8.90 17.19
CA LEU A 48 18.06 10.24 16.91
C LEU A 48 17.66 10.95 18.21
N GLU A 49 17.02 10.25 19.16
CA GLU A 49 16.62 10.86 20.43
C GLU A 49 17.83 11.26 21.29
N ASN A 50 18.87 10.43 21.34
CA ASN A 50 20.13 10.78 21.99
C ASN A 50 20.77 12.01 21.32
N LYS A 51 20.75 12.09 19.99
CA LYS A 51 21.28 13.24 19.26
C LYS A 51 20.47 14.52 19.49
N LYS A 52 19.15 14.43 19.66
CA LYS A 52 18.30 15.56 20.09
C LYS A 52 18.69 16.06 21.47
N LYS A 53 18.87 15.14 22.43
CA LYS A 53 19.28 15.46 23.81
C LYS A 53 20.67 16.10 23.87
N GLU A 54 21.63 15.59 23.08
CA GLU A 54 22.98 16.16 22.99
C GLU A 54 23.01 17.59 22.42
N LEU A 55 22.18 17.87 21.41
CA LEU A 55 22.14 19.17 20.74
C LEU A 55 21.15 20.15 21.37
N GLY A 56 20.32 19.71 22.32
CA GLY A 56 19.30 20.53 22.98
C GLY A 56 18.20 21.05 22.04
N VAL A 57 17.96 20.36 20.91
CA VAL A 57 16.99 20.78 19.89
C VAL A 57 15.87 19.75 19.73
N GLU A 58 14.63 20.22 19.59
CA GLU A 58 13.47 19.33 19.35
C GLU A 58 13.45 18.74 17.93
N LYS A 59 14.01 19.47 16.95
CA LYS A 59 14.09 19.06 15.55
C LYS A 59 15.54 19.01 15.09
N LEU A 60 15.93 17.86 14.54
CA LEU A 60 17.23 17.67 13.90
C LEU A 60 17.14 18.09 12.43
N ASP A 61 18.21 18.70 11.94
CA ASP A 61 18.39 18.93 10.50
C ASP A 61 18.45 17.59 9.72
N VAL A 62 17.92 17.58 8.50
CA VAL A 62 17.83 16.39 7.63
C VAL A 62 19.20 15.75 7.43
N LYS A 63 20.25 16.57 7.27
CA LYS A 63 21.62 16.09 7.11
C LYS A 63 22.12 15.33 8.35
N THR A 64 21.73 15.79 9.53
CA THR A 64 22.09 15.15 10.80
C THR A 64 21.30 13.86 11.00
N ILE A 65 20.00 13.87 10.67
CA ILE A 65 19.16 12.66 10.70
C ILE A 65 19.77 11.56 9.83
N VAL A 66 20.11 11.89 8.57
CA VAL A 66 20.70 10.93 7.62
C VAL A 66 22.06 10.43 8.11
N LYS A 67 22.92 11.28 8.66
CA LYS A 67 24.22 10.86 9.20
C LYS A 67 24.10 9.93 10.41
N THR A 68 23.11 10.18 11.27
CA THR A 68 22.94 9.44 12.52
C THR A 68 22.17 8.13 12.30
N ALA A 69 21.05 8.16 11.57
CA ALA A 69 20.20 6.99 11.35
C ALA A 69 20.55 6.19 10.08
N GLY A 70 21.10 6.85 9.06
CA GLY A 70 21.40 6.23 7.77
C GLY A 70 22.28 4.97 7.84
N PRO A 71 23.34 4.92 8.68
CA PRO A 71 24.17 3.72 8.80
C PRO A 71 23.40 2.47 9.24
N VAL A 72 22.36 2.63 10.07
CA VAL A 72 21.56 1.52 10.59
C VAL A 72 20.72 0.86 9.49
N TYR A 73 20.39 1.61 8.43
CA TYR A 73 19.59 1.13 7.30
C TYR A 73 20.43 0.59 6.13
N ILE A 74 21.77 0.60 6.21
CA ILE A 74 22.64 0.06 5.13
C ILE A 74 22.27 -1.40 4.78
N PRO A 75 22.11 -2.32 5.76
CA PRO A 75 21.74 -3.71 5.44
C PRO A 75 20.38 -3.82 4.76
N THR A 76 19.40 -3.02 5.20
CA THR A 76 18.08 -2.92 4.58
C THR A 76 18.19 -2.47 3.12
N ALA A 77 18.92 -1.38 2.87
CA ALA A 77 19.07 -0.80 1.54
C ALA A 77 19.77 -1.76 0.55
N VAL A 78 20.81 -2.47 1.00
CA VAL A 78 21.51 -3.47 0.19
C VAL A 78 20.58 -4.63 -0.16
N SER A 79 19.86 -5.18 0.83
CA SER A 79 18.93 -6.29 0.62
C SER A 79 17.79 -5.91 -0.34
N LEU A 80 17.24 -4.71 -0.17
CA LEU A 80 16.16 -4.18 -1.02
C LEU A 80 16.65 -3.93 -2.47
N GLY A 81 17.86 -3.41 -2.62
CA GLY A 81 18.48 -3.19 -3.93
C GLY A 81 18.71 -4.50 -4.68
N ILE A 82 19.28 -5.50 -4.02
CA ILE A 82 19.48 -6.85 -4.61
C ILE A 82 18.13 -7.47 -4.97
N SER A 83 17.16 -7.39 -4.07
CA SER A 83 15.81 -7.92 -4.29
C SER A 83 15.15 -7.30 -5.53
N THR A 84 15.21 -5.97 -5.65
CA THR A 84 14.61 -5.23 -6.78
C THR A 84 15.25 -5.60 -8.10
N VAL A 85 16.59 -5.69 -8.15
CA VAL A 85 17.32 -6.13 -9.35
C VAL A 85 16.94 -7.55 -9.74
N CYS A 86 16.82 -8.45 -8.77
CA CYS A 86 16.39 -9.83 -9.01
C CYS A 86 14.94 -9.90 -9.52
N ALA A 87 14.01 -9.14 -8.94
CA ALA A 87 12.61 -9.10 -9.37
C ALA A 87 12.44 -8.53 -10.78
N VAL A 88 13.06 -7.38 -11.08
CA VAL A 88 13.03 -6.78 -12.42
C VAL A 88 13.71 -7.69 -13.44
N GLY A 89 14.79 -8.37 -13.05
CA GLY A 89 15.46 -9.37 -13.87
C GLY A 89 14.57 -10.57 -14.19
N ALA A 90 13.80 -11.05 -13.21
CA ALA A 90 12.81 -12.11 -13.43
C ALA A 90 11.75 -11.69 -14.45
N LEU A 91 11.15 -10.52 -14.25
CA LEU A 91 10.11 -9.98 -15.13
C LEU A 91 10.59 -9.78 -16.57
N LYS A 92 11.85 -9.36 -16.78
CA LYS A 92 12.44 -9.23 -18.13
C LYS A 92 12.70 -10.57 -18.81
N VAL A 93 12.93 -11.64 -18.05
CA VAL A 93 13.25 -12.98 -18.58
C VAL A 93 11.98 -13.77 -18.92
N GLU A 94 10.84 -13.47 -18.28
CA GLU A 94 9.60 -14.22 -18.42
C GLU A 94 8.51 -13.41 -19.13
N ASN A 95 8.55 -13.38 -20.46
CA ASN A 95 7.57 -12.66 -21.26
C ASN A 95 6.17 -13.31 -21.31
N LYS A 96 5.92 -14.46 -20.67
CA LYS A 96 4.61 -15.15 -20.74
C LYS A 96 4.40 -16.09 -19.53
N GLN A 97 3.64 -15.66 -18.52
CA GLN A 97 2.62 -16.46 -17.80
C GLN A 97 1.96 -15.66 -16.68
N ASN A 98 0.62 -15.50 -16.76
CA ASN A 98 -0.21 -14.86 -15.74
C ASN A 98 -0.08 -15.53 -14.35
N ALA A 99 0.26 -16.82 -14.31
CA ALA A 99 0.44 -17.57 -13.06
C ALA A 99 1.67 -17.11 -12.25
N ALA A 100 2.77 -16.71 -12.91
CA ALA A 100 3.95 -16.19 -12.21
C ALA A 100 3.66 -14.81 -11.60
N LEU A 101 2.90 -13.98 -12.31
CA LEU A 101 2.39 -12.70 -11.81
C LEU A 101 1.44 -12.90 -10.63
N ALA A 102 0.46 -13.82 -10.73
CA ALA A 102 -0.44 -14.12 -9.63
C ALA A 102 0.30 -14.58 -8.37
N ALA A 103 1.25 -15.51 -8.52
CA ALA A 103 2.08 -15.97 -7.39
C ALA A 103 2.95 -14.85 -6.80
N ALA A 104 3.51 -13.98 -7.65
CA ALA A 104 4.26 -12.81 -7.19
C ALA A 104 3.36 -11.82 -6.43
N CYS A 105 2.13 -11.58 -6.89
CA CYS A 105 1.15 -10.75 -6.21
C CYS A 105 0.81 -11.33 -4.83
N THR A 106 0.46 -12.61 -4.74
CA THR A 106 0.13 -13.26 -3.46
C THR A 106 1.30 -13.25 -2.47
N LEU A 107 2.53 -13.49 -2.95
CA LEU A 107 3.71 -13.45 -2.09
C LEU A 107 4.06 -12.03 -1.65
N SER A 108 3.91 -11.04 -2.54
CA SER A 108 4.14 -9.63 -2.22
C SER A 108 3.10 -9.11 -1.21
N GLU A 109 1.84 -9.53 -1.36
CA GLU A 109 0.78 -9.24 -0.41
C GLU A 109 1.10 -9.83 0.97
N THR A 110 1.54 -11.09 1.02
CA THR A 110 1.93 -11.74 2.28
C THR A 110 3.10 -11.01 2.95
N ALA A 111 4.09 -10.58 2.17
CA ALA A 111 5.22 -9.79 2.66
C ALA A 111 4.78 -8.43 3.19
N LEU A 112 3.86 -7.75 2.50
CA LEU A 112 3.31 -6.47 2.91
C LEU A 112 2.52 -6.59 4.22
N ARG A 113 1.65 -7.60 4.34
CA ARG A 113 0.89 -7.87 5.58
C ARG A 113 1.84 -8.10 6.75
N THR A 114 2.83 -8.97 6.57
CA THR A 114 3.87 -9.24 7.59
C THR A 114 4.61 -7.96 8.01
N TYR A 115 4.94 -7.09 7.05
CA TYR A 115 5.56 -5.80 7.33
C TYR A 115 4.63 -4.89 8.14
N GLN A 116 3.36 -4.76 7.73
CA GLN A 116 2.38 -3.94 8.44
C GLN A 116 2.17 -4.41 9.88
N ASP A 117 2.05 -5.73 10.10
CA ASP A 117 1.92 -6.33 11.42
C ASP A 117 3.16 -6.01 12.29
N LYS A 118 4.36 -6.19 11.74
CA LYS A 118 5.61 -5.90 12.46
C LYS A 118 5.81 -4.42 12.73
N VAL A 119 5.39 -3.53 11.83
CA VAL A 119 5.40 -2.09 12.07
C VAL A 119 4.47 -1.78 13.25
N LEU A 120 3.23 -2.26 13.23
CA LEU A 120 2.28 -2.05 14.31
C LEU A 120 2.83 -2.56 15.66
N GLU A 121 3.44 -3.74 15.69
CA GLU A 121 4.09 -4.30 16.89
C GLU A 121 5.27 -3.44 17.39
N THR A 122 6.07 -2.86 16.48
CA THR A 122 7.35 -2.23 16.83
C THR A 122 7.22 -0.75 17.19
N ILE A 123 6.41 0.01 16.45
CA ILE A 123 6.24 1.47 16.67
C ILE A 123 4.95 1.82 17.40
N GLY A 124 4.04 0.85 17.57
CA GLY A 124 2.75 0.99 18.22
C GLY A 124 1.68 1.60 17.30
N PRO A 125 0.39 1.45 17.68
CA PRO A 125 -0.75 1.78 16.82
C PRO A 125 -0.83 3.28 16.50
N VAL A 126 -0.51 4.16 17.44
CA VAL A 126 -0.60 5.61 17.25
C VAL A 126 0.39 6.12 16.18
N LYS A 127 1.63 5.61 16.19
CA LYS A 127 2.64 6.04 15.22
C LYS A 127 2.42 5.38 13.85
N GLU A 128 1.94 4.14 13.83
CA GLU A 128 1.54 3.48 12.57
C GLU A 128 0.43 4.27 11.87
N GLN A 129 -0.59 4.68 12.63
CA GLN A 129 -1.67 5.51 12.10
C GLN A 129 -1.15 6.84 11.53
N GLN A 130 -0.27 7.55 12.24
CA GLN A 130 0.33 8.80 11.74
C GLN A 130 1.13 8.60 10.45
N ILE A 131 1.87 7.50 10.31
CA ILE A 131 2.60 7.18 9.08
C ILE A 131 1.62 6.89 7.95
N ARG A 132 0.59 6.10 8.22
CA ARG A 132 -0.43 5.74 7.24
C ARG A 132 -1.14 6.99 6.72
N GLU A 133 -1.62 7.85 7.63
CA GLU A 133 -2.20 9.15 7.30
C GLU A 133 -1.24 9.99 6.44
N ALA A 134 0.02 10.15 6.84
CA ALA A 134 0.99 10.94 6.08
C ALA A 134 1.22 10.40 4.66
N VAL A 135 1.31 9.08 4.49
CA VAL A 135 1.47 8.44 3.17
C VAL A 135 0.24 8.69 2.29
N THR A 136 -0.95 8.52 2.86
CA THR A 136 -2.22 8.73 2.17
C THR A 136 -2.36 10.20 1.70
N LEU A 137 -2.00 11.15 2.56
CA LEU A 137 -2.01 12.58 2.20
C LEU A 137 -0.96 12.94 1.13
N ASP A 138 0.20 12.30 1.13
CA ASP A 138 1.23 12.48 0.11
C ASP A 138 0.80 11.93 -1.26
N LYS A 139 0.10 10.79 -1.28
CA LYS A 139 -0.51 10.24 -2.51
C LYS A 139 -1.54 11.20 -3.10
N MET A 140 -2.44 11.71 -2.26
CA MET A 140 -3.44 12.70 -2.68
C MET A 140 -2.74 13.95 -3.25
N ALA A 141 -1.74 14.50 -2.56
CA ALA A 141 -1.05 15.72 -3.00
C ALA A 141 -0.31 15.56 -4.34
N LYS A 142 0.09 14.35 -4.70
CA LYS A 142 0.75 14.04 -5.98
C LYS A 142 -0.22 13.79 -7.12
N THR A 143 -1.52 13.67 -6.82
CA THR A 143 -2.53 13.37 -7.83
C THR A 143 -3.12 14.67 -8.35
N PRO A 144 -3.02 14.96 -9.66
CA PRO A 144 -3.53 16.21 -10.22
C PRO A 144 -5.06 16.25 -10.09
N GLU A 145 -5.58 17.36 -9.54
CA GLU A 145 -7.02 17.56 -9.45
C GLU A 145 -7.61 17.86 -10.83
N PRO A 146 -8.72 17.19 -11.21
CA PRO A 146 -9.42 17.51 -12.45
C PRO A 146 -10.12 18.86 -12.34
N ALA A 147 -10.19 19.59 -13.46
CA ALA A 147 -10.87 20.90 -13.53
C ALA A 147 -12.36 20.84 -13.13
N VAL A 148 -12.98 19.65 -13.23
CA VAL A 148 -14.35 19.38 -12.76
C VAL A 148 -14.33 18.08 -11.97
N ILE A 149 -14.70 18.16 -10.70
CA ILE A 149 -14.83 17.00 -9.81
C ILE A 149 -16.24 16.43 -9.97
N PRO A 150 -16.39 15.14 -10.33
CA PRO A 150 -17.70 14.53 -10.51
C PRO A 150 -18.43 14.32 -9.19
N HIS A 151 -19.76 14.32 -9.25
CA HIS A 151 -20.62 13.88 -8.15
C HIS A 151 -20.79 12.37 -8.18
N ALA A 152 -20.85 11.75 -7.00
CA ALA A 152 -21.22 10.34 -6.89
C ALA A 152 -22.60 10.08 -7.52
N LYS A 153 -22.65 9.15 -8.48
CA LYS A 153 -23.87 8.77 -9.20
C LYS A 153 -24.82 8.02 -8.28
N GLY A 154 -26.13 8.25 -8.45
CA GLY A 154 -27.16 7.57 -7.65
C GLY A 154 -27.28 8.07 -6.20
N ILE A 155 -26.47 9.05 -5.80
CA ILE A 155 -26.54 9.72 -4.50
C ILE A 155 -27.24 11.06 -4.68
N ASN A 156 -28.36 11.28 -3.97
CA ASN A 156 -29.08 12.54 -4.03
C ASN A 156 -28.40 13.56 -3.10
N LEU A 157 -27.40 14.26 -3.63
CA LEU A 157 -26.59 15.24 -2.90
C LEU A 157 -27.36 16.54 -2.61
N ASP A 158 -28.43 16.80 -3.36
CA ASP A 158 -29.31 17.95 -3.17
C ASP A 158 -30.26 17.75 -1.96
N ALA A 159 -30.49 16.50 -1.55
CA ALA A 159 -31.21 16.14 -0.33
C ALA A 159 -30.30 16.16 0.92
N SER A 160 -29.34 17.09 0.97
CA SER A 160 -28.28 17.14 2.00
C SER A 160 -28.81 17.26 3.44
N GLU A 161 -30.07 17.67 3.63
CA GLU A 161 -30.71 17.67 4.95
C GLU A 161 -30.87 16.27 5.54
N ALA A 162 -31.09 15.23 4.71
CA ALA A 162 -31.22 13.84 5.15
C ALA A 162 -29.90 13.07 5.16
N TYR A 163 -28.96 13.44 4.28
CA TYR A 163 -27.69 12.72 4.08
C TYR A 163 -26.45 13.47 4.62
N GLY A 164 -26.64 14.65 5.21
CA GLY A 164 -25.56 15.49 5.73
C GLY A 164 -24.95 16.40 4.67
N LYS A 165 -24.02 17.25 5.11
CA LYS A 165 -23.33 18.23 4.28
C LYS A 165 -22.51 17.53 3.18
N THR A 166 -22.62 18.01 1.95
CA THR A 166 -21.78 17.59 0.83
C THR A 166 -20.33 17.99 1.07
N ILE A 167 -19.42 17.03 0.91
CA ILE A 167 -17.99 17.17 1.18
C ILE A 167 -17.19 16.58 0.01
N LYS A 168 -16.02 17.17 -0.24
CA LYS A 168 -15.08 16.67 -1.24
C LYS A 168 -14.43 15.43 -0.67
N CYS A 169 -14.50 14.33 -1.40
CA CYS A 169 -13.94 13.06 -0.98
C CYS A 169 -12.84 12.65 -1.95
N TRP A 170 -11.78 12.04 -1.46
CA TRP A 170 -10.74 11.43 -2.29
C TRP A 170 -10.58 9.98 -1.84
N GLU A 171 -10.69 9.05 -2.78
CA GLU A 171 -10.59 7.63 -2.50
C GLU A 171 -9.24 7.09 -3.03
N SER A 172 -8.53 6.37 -2.18
CA SER A 172 -7.14 5.93 -2.35
C SER A 172 -6.84 4.99 -3.53
N LEU A 173 -7.78 4.13 -3.93
CA LEU A 173 -7.63 3.10 -4.97
C LEU A 173 -7.89 3.67 -6.36
N SER A 174 -9.01 4.39 -6.52
CA SER A 174 -9.32 5.17 -7.72
C SER A 174 -8.34 6.32 -7.94
N GLY A 175 -7.83 6.90 -6.84
CA GLY A 175 -6.98 8.08 -6.84
C GLY A 175 -7.71 9.34 -7.31
N ARG A 176 -9.05 9.35 -7.34
CA ARG A 176 -9.82 10.45 -7.92
C ARG A 176 -10.67 11.15 -6.86
N PRO A 177 -10.75 12.48 -6.89
CA PRO A 177 -11.70 13.19 -6.07
C PRO A 177 -13.13 13.04 -6.61
N PHE A 178 -14.11 13.03 -5.72
CA PHE A 178 -15.53 13.04 -6.03
C PHE A 178 -16.32 13.74 -4.92
N TRP A 179 -17.49 14.29 -5.24
CA TRP A 179 -18.39 14.87 -4.25
C TRP A 179 -19.34 13.81 -3.70
N SER A 180 -19.42 13.72 -2.37
CA SER A 180 -20.34 12.82 -1.66
C SER A 180 -20.73 13.37 -0.28
N THR A 181 -21.45 12.60 0.52
CA THR A 181 -21.68 12.88 1.94
C THR A 181 -21.13 11.73 2.79
N GLN A 182 -20.79 12.02 4.05
CA GLN A 182 -20.30 10.99 4.98
C GLN A 182 -21.32 9.83 5.13
N ASN A 183 -22.62 10.14 5.30
CA ASN A 183 -23.65 9.10 5.44
C ASN A 183 -23.76 8.23 4.18
N ALA A 184 -23.57 8.81 3.00
CA ALA A 184 -23.65 8.07 1.75
C ALA A 184 -22.46 7.12 1.59
N ILE A 185 -21.26 7.55 2.01
CA ILE A 185 -20.06 6.69 2.06
C ILE A 185 -20.26 5.57 3.08
N GLU A 186 -20.72 5.86 4.29
CA GLU A 186 -20.97 4.83 5.31
C GLU A 186 -22.01 3.80 4.84
N LYS A 187 -23.06 4.25 4.16
CA LYS A 187 -24.06 3.37 3.54
C LYS A 187 -23.45 2.50 2.44
N ALA A 188 -22.59 3.07 1.60
CA ALA A 188 -21.87 2.36 0.54
C ALA A 188 -20.97 1.25 1.13
N ILE A 189 -20.16 1.58 2.14
CA ILE A 189 -19.28 0.62 2.84
C ILE A 189 -20.11 -0.49 3.51
N ASN A 190 -21.23 -0.15 4.15
CA ASN A 190 -22.11 -1.14 4.76
C ASN A 190 -22.76 -2.06 3.70
N GLY A 191 -23.13 -1.52 2.54
CA GLY A 191 -23.63 -2.28 1.40
C GLY A 191 -22.58 -3.26 0.86
N ALA A 192 -21.38 -2.75 0.59
CA ALA A 192 -20.22 -3.52 0.14
C ALA A 192 -19.86 -4.64 1.13
N ASN A 193 -19.84 -4.36 2.43
CA ASN A 193 -19.59 -5.38 3.47
C ASN A 193 -20.69 -6.44 3.52
N LYS A 194 -21.94 -6.06 3.31
CA LYS A 194 -23.04 -7.03 3.23
C LYS A 194 -22.89 -7.95 2.02
N GLN A 195 -22.53 -7.41 0.86
CA GLN A 195 -22.27 -8.22 -0.33
C GLN A 195 -21.06 -9.12 -0.13
N LEU A 196 -19.94 -8.60 0.41
CA LEU A 196 -18.76 -9.40 0.73
C LEU A 196 -19.09 -10.60 1.62
N LEU A 197 -19.92 -10.40 2.66
CA LEU A 197 -20.33 -11.48 3.56
C LEU A 197 -21.33 -12.46 2.92
N SER A 198 -22.14 -12.01 1.96
CA SER A 198 -23.11 -12.84 1.23
C SER A 198 -22.42 -13.70 0.17
N ASP A 199 -21.61 -13.06 -0.67
CA ASP A 199 -21.06 -13.64 -1.88
C ASP A 199 -19.64 -14.16 -1.67
N SER A 200 -19.12 -14.02 -0.44
CA SER A 200 -17.77 -14.38 0.01
C SER A 200 -16.62 -13.64 -0.70
N CYS A 201 -16.93 -12.80 -1.67
CA CYS A 201 -15.99 -11.93 -2.37
C CYS A 201 -16.66 -10.63 -2.82
N LEU A 202 -15.85 -9.59 -3.04
CA LEU A 202 -16.27 -8.30 -3.56
C LEU A 202 -15.13 -7.69 -4.36
N THR A 203 -15.36 -7.23 -5.59
CA THR A 203 -14.36 -6.56 -6.42
C THR A 203 -14.23 -5.06 -6.05
N GLU A 204 -13.15 -4.42 -6.51
CA GLU A 204 -12.96 -2.98 -6.38
C GLU A 204 -14.05 -2.20 -7.13
N ASN A 205 -14.47 -2.68 -8.31
CA ASN A 205 -15.53 -2.03 -9.07
C ASN A 205 -16.92 -2.21 -8.43
N ASP A 206 -17.20 -3.33 -7.76
CA ASP A 206 -18.43 -3.49 -6.97
C ASP A 206 -18.50 -2.42 -5.86
N LEU A 207 -17.36 -2.17 -5.18
CA LEU A 207 -17.27 -1.09 -4.20
C LEU A 207 -17.50 0.29 -4.85
N PHE A 208 -16.99 0.50 -6.05
CA PHE A 208 -17.18 1.75 -6.78
C PHE A 208 -18.62 1.96 -7.23
N ASP A 209 -19.36 0.90 -7.52
CA ASP A 209 -20.80 0.96 -7.75
C ASP A 209 -21.55 1.43 -6.50
N TYR A 210 -21.19 0.92 -5.32
CA TYR A 210 -21.76 1.40 -4.05
C TYR A 210 -21.42 2.86 -3.77
N LEU A 211 -20.18 3.29 -4.06
CA LEU A 211 -19.71 4.67 -3.89
C LEU A 211 -20.26 5.62 -4.97
N GLY A 212 -20.80 5.08 -6.07
CA GLY A 212 -21.28 5.86 -7.21
C GLY A 212 -20.16 6.50 -8.03
N ILE A 213 -18.95 5.95 -8.01
CA ILE A 213 -17.80 6.49 -8.75
C ILE A 213 -17.51 5.67 -10.02
N GLU A 214 -16.61 6.18 -10.87
CA GLU A 214 -16.27 5.51 -12.12
C GLU A 214 -15.41 4.27 -11.88
N HIS A 215 -15.64 3.22 -12.67
CA HIS A 215 -14.87 1.99 -12.63
C HIS A 215 -13.42 2.19 -13.06
N ASN A 216 -12.55 1.37 -12.46
CA ASN A 216 -11.18 1.20 -12.92
C ASN A 216 -11.12 0.02 -13.90
N HIS A 217 -10.25 0.13 -14.92
CA HIS A 217 -10.09 -0.91 -15.94
C HIS A 217 -9.74 -2.28 -15.35
N ASN A 218 -8.94 -2.30 -14.29
CA ASN A 218 -8.52 -3.53 -13.60
C ASN A 218 -9.29 -3.79 -12.30
N GLY A 219 -10.36 -3.02 -12.02
CA GLY A 219 -11.08 -3.08 -10.75
C GLY A 219 -11.81 -4.41 -10.51
N ASP A 220 -12.10 -5.18 -11.56
CA ASP A 220 -12.72 -6.51 -11.44
C ASP A 220 -11.70 -7.60 -11.06
N LEU A 221 -10.40 -7.31 -11.19
CA LEU A 221 -9.32 -8.27 -10.90
C LEU A 221 -8.85 -8.19 -9.45
N LEU A 222 -9.14 -7.09 -8.78
CA LEU A 222 -8.76 -6.80 -7.41
C LEU A 222 -9.99 -6.74 -6.51
N GLY A 223 -9.86 -7.16 -5.25
CA GLY A 223 -10.95 -7.06 -4.30
C GLY A 223 -10.67 -7.71 -2.96
N TRP A 224 -11.72 -8.04 -2.23
CA TRP A 224 -11.66 -8.64 -0.90
C TRP A 224 -12.42 -9.96 -0.88
N ASP A 225 -12.01 -10.86 -0.01
CA ASP A 225 -12.75 -12.09 0.29
C ASP A 225 -12.82 -12.35 1.78
N THR A 226 -13.79 -13.18 2.17
CA THR A 226 -14.04 -13.55 3.56
C THR A 226 -12.95 -14.45 4.16
N ASP A 227 -12.13 -15.08 3.31
CA ASP A 227 -10.95 -15.83 3.72
C ASP A 227 -9.86 -14.93 4.32
N THR A 228 -9.78 -13.68 3.87
CA THR A 228 -8.72 -12.76 4.31
C THR A 228 -9.19 -11.59 5.16
N THR A 229 -10.47 -11.23 5.12
CA THR A 229 -11.03 -10.18 5.97
C THR A 229 -12.52 -10.37 6.21
N LEU A 230 -13.00 -9.96 7.38
CA LEU A 230 -14.43 -10.00 7.73
C LEU A 230 -15.18 -8.74 7.27
N GLY A 231 -14.46 -7.73 6.75
CA GLY A 231 -15.04 -6.49 6.28
C GLY A 231 -13.99 -5.52 5.74
N ILE A 232 -14.42 -4.68 4.81
CA ILE A 232 -13.68 -3.53 4.32
C ILE A 232 -13.69 -2.47 5.42
N GLU A 233 -12.61 -2.46 6.20
CA GLU A 233 -12.36 -1.42 7.20
C GLU A 233 -11.75 -0.19 6.53
N THR A 234 -12.45 0.93 6.63
CA THR A 234 -11.99 2.23 6.14
C THR A 234 -11.52 3.11 7.28
N PHE A 235 -10.55 3.97 7.00
CA PHE A 235 -10.19 5.07 7.89
C PHE A 235 -10.26 6.38 7.13
N TYR A 236 -10.64 7.42 7.86
CA TYR A 236 -10.81 8.76 7.33
C TYR A 236 -9.64 9.61 7.75
N SER A 237 -8.93 10.18 6.78
CA SER A 237 -8.04 11.32 7.04
C SER A 237 -8.73 12.60 6.56
N SER A 238 -8.38 13.72 7.17
CA SER A 238 -8.87 15.02 6.71
C SER A 238 -7.70 15.92 6.41
N LYS A 239 -7.74 16.55 5.24
CA LYS A 239 -6.81 17.61 4.85
C LYS A 239 -7.61 18.75 4.27
N LEU A 240 -7.17 19.97 4.54
CA LEU A 240 -7.61 21.12 3.76
C LEU A 240 -6.97 20.99 2.37
N ASP A 241 -7.76 21.04 1.32
CA ASP A 241 -7.22 21.18 -0.03
C ASP A 241 -6.57 22.56 -0.22
N ASP A 242 -5.99 22.80 -1.39
CA ASP A 242 -5.29 24.06 -1.69
C ASP A 242 -6.22 25.30 -1.61
N ASP A 243 -7.53 25.09 -1.69
CA ASP A 243 -8.59 26.10 -1.56
C ASP A 243 -9.12 26.24 -0.11
N GLY A 244 -8.57 25.50 0.85
CA GLY A 244 -8.98 25.54 2.26
C GLY A 244 -10.29 24.79 2.54
N MET A 245 -10.79 23.99 1.60
CA MET A 245 -11.98 23.17 1.78
C MET A 245 -11.60 21.82 2.42
N PRO A 246 -12.36 21.35 3.43
CA PRO A 246 -12.09 20.06 4.05
C PRO A 246 -12.36 18.94 3.04
N CYS A 247 -11.31 18.19 2.72
CA CYS A 247 -11.38 16.97 1.92
C CYS A 247 -11.30 15.75 2.83
N LEU A 248 -12.29 14.87 2.70
CA LEU A 248 -12.33 13.57 3.36
C LEU A 248 -11.55 12.57 2.51
N VAL A 249 -10.51 11.99 3.09
CA VAL A 249 -9.72 10.97 2.42
C VAL A 249 -10.16 9.59 2.92
N LEU A 250 -10.65 8.78 1.98
CA LEU A 250 -11.06 7.40 2.18
C LEU A 250 -9.92 6.47 1.79
N ASP A 251 -9.43 5.70 2.76
CA ASP A 251 -8.40 4.68 2.53
C ASP A 251 -8.73 3.43 3.36
N TYR A 252 -8.16 2.29 2.96
CA TYR A 252 -8.55 0.97 3.45
C TYR A 252 -7.46 0.37 4.34
N ARG A 253 -7.89 -0.16 5.48
CA ARG A 253 -6.97 -0.83 6.40
C ARG A 253 -6.42 -2.10 5.78
N THR A 254 -7.31 -2.90 5.19
CA THR A 254 -6.99 -4.11 4.45
C THR A 254 -6.94 -3.77 2.96
N PRO A 255 -5.77 -3.83 2.31
CA PRO A 255 -5.69 -3.56 0.87
C PRO A 255 -6.41 -4.65 0.07
N PRO A 256 -6.96 -4.33 -1.12
CA PRO A 256 -7.52 -5.33 -2.00
C PRO A 256 -6.40 -6.23 -2.56
N LYS A 257 -6.77 -7.46 -2.90
CA LYS A 257 -5.88 -8.47 -3.44
C LYS A 257 -6.37 -8.99 -4.78
N TRP A 258 -5.49 -9.69 -5.48
CA TRP A 258 -5.82 -10.34 -6.74
C TRP A 258 -6.80 -11.50 -6.52
N LEU A 259 -7.97 -11.46 -7.20
CA LEU A 259 -9.04 -12.47 -7.04
C LEU A 259 -8.93 -13.66 -8.00
N GLY A 260 -8.02 -13.64 -9.00
CA GLY A 260 -7.59 -14.88 -9.65
C GLY A 260 -8.46 -15.45 -10.77
N TYR A 261 -9.15 -14.62 -11.57
CA TYR A 261 -9.83 -15.10 -12.79
C TYR A 261 -8.84 -15.49 -13.90
#